data_AF-A0A378QJ25-F1
#
_entry.id   AF-A0A378QJ25-F1
#
_cell.length_a   1.000
_cell.length_b   1.000
_cell.length_c   1.000
_cell.angle_alpha   90.00
_cell.angle_beta   90.00
_cell.angle_gamma   90.00
#
_symmetry.space_group_name_H-M   'P 1'
#
loop_
_entity.id
_entity.type
_entity.pdbx_description
1 polymer ?
#
loop_
_entity_poly.entity_id
_entity_poly.type
_entity_poly.pdbx_seq_one_letter_code
_entity_poly.pdbx_strand_id
1 'polypeptide(L)'
;MGILKNTQKPTSQSTKTQTATNATIDIAQIRELIELMEEKDLANLELGNDDSYVHLTRNVAVQTVAMPQMSAPASTAPTAPTPKTPSGKVETSPMVGVFYSAPSPNDPPFVKVGQKVEAGDQLGIIEAMKIMNPLEATQSGIIEEILVSNADVVQFGQPVIRYKA
;
A
#
# COMPACT_ATOMS: atom_id res chain seq x y z
N MET A 1 -39.30 22.48 -62.91
CA MET A 1 -39.73 21.10 -62.62
C MET A 1 -38.52 20.33 -62.11
N GLY A 2 -38.28 20.03 -60.85
CA GLY A 2 -38.96 20.24 -59.58
C GLY A 2 -37.95 19.84 -58.49
N ILE A 3 -37.81 20.72 -57.50
CA ILE A 3 -37.39 20.53 -56.11
C ILE A 3 -36.74 19.21 -55.64
N LEU A 4 -35.55 19.40 -55.04
CA LEU A 4 -35.02 18.60 -53.93
C LEU A 4 -36.08 18.39 -52.84
N LYS A 5 -36.19 17.17 -52.30
CA LYS A 5 -36.47 16.84 -50.89
C LYS A 5 -36.37 15.32 -50.72
N ASN A 6 -35.18 14.85 -50.33
CA ASN A 6 -35.00 13.50 -49.79
C ASN A 6 -35.44 13.54 -48.32
N THR A 7 -36.60 12.98 -48.04
CA THR A 7 -37.25 12.99 -46.74
C THR A 7 -36.59 11.97 -45.81
N GLN A 8 -35.86 12.45 -44.80
CA GLN A 8 -35.47 11.65 -43.65
C GLN A 8 -36.72 11.20 -42.88
N LYS A 9 -36.80 9.90 -42.58
CA LYS A 9 -37.46 9.39 -41.37
C LYS A 9 -36.82 8.05 -40.96
N PRO A 10 -35.89 8.03 -40.01
CA PRO A 10 -35.65 6.82 -39.23
C PRO A 10 -36.71 6.76 -38.12
N THR A 11 -37.59 5.77 -38.25
CA THR A 11 -38.56 5.40 -37.22
C THR A 11 -37.80 4.77 -36.05
N SER A 12 -37.94 5.37 -34.87
CA SER A 12 -37.55 4.82 -33.59
C SER A 12 -38.18 3.44 -33.38
N GLN A 13 -37.37 2.43 -33.05
CA GLN A 13 -37.80 1.33 -32.19
C GLN A 13 -36.62 0.51 -31.66
N SER A 14 -36.66 0.34 -30.33
CA SER A 14 -36.10 -0.78 -29.56
C SER A 14 -34.61 -0.72 -29.23
N THR A 15 -34.33 0.13 -28.24
CA THR A 15 -33.40 -0.12 -27.13
C THR A 15 -33.48 -1.59 -26.68
N LYS A 16 -32.47 -2.38 -27.03
CA LYS A 16 -32.11 -3.57 -26.25
C LYS A 16 -30.85 -3.19 -25.48
N THR A 17 -31.06 -2.59 -24.31
CA THR A 17 -30.01 -2.38 -23.31
C THR A 17 -29.46 -3.75 -22.95
N GLN A 18 -28.33 -4.09 -23.56
CA GLN A 18 -27.52 -5.21 -23.11
C GLN A 18 -26.80 -4.71 -21.87
N THR A 19 -27.35 -5.07 -20.72
CA THR A 19 -26.76 -4.81 -19.40
C THR A 19 -25.37 -5.47 -19.37
N ALA A 20 -24.33 -4.66 -19.57
CA ALA A 20 -23.01 -5.02 -19.12
C ALA A 20 -23.08 -5.02 -17.59
N THR A 21 -23.16 -6.20 -16.99
CA THR A 21 -22.87 -6.36 -15.58
C THR A 21 -21.38 -6.11 -15.41
N ASN A 22 -20.99 -4.83 -15.33
CA ASN A 22 -19.69 -4.48 -14.80
C ASN A 22 -19.65 -5.08 -13.40
N ALA A 23 -18.73 -6.00 -13.16
CA ALA A 23 -18.51 -6.62 -11.87
C ALA A 23 -17.91 -5.58 -10.91
N THR A 24 -18.73 -4.61 -10.51
CA THR A 24 -18.42 -3.69 -9.43
C THR A 24 -18.64 -4.44 -8.12
N ILE A 25 -17.60 -4.53 -7.30
CA ILE A 25 -17.70 -5.10 -5.95
C ILE A 25 -18.88 -4.44 -5.22
N ASP A 26 -19.89 -5.22 -4.86
CA ASP A 26 -21.09 -4.73 -4.19
C ASP A 26 -20.87 -4.70 -2.67
N ILE A 27 -21.42 -3.68 -2.01
CA ILE A 27 -21.35 -3.54 -0.55
C ILE A 27 -22.00 -4.73 0.20
N ALA A 28 -22.96 -5.42 -0.42
CA ALA A 28 -23.55 -6.64 0.10
C ALA A 28 -22.54 -7.80 0.13
N GLN A 29 -21.69 -7.92 -0.91
CA GLN A 29 -20.64 -8.94 -0.96
C GLN A 29 -19.54 -8.65 0.08
N ILE A 30 -19.20 -7.38 0.30
CA ILE A 30 -18.25 -6.99 1.35
C ILE A 30 -18.77 -7.41 2.74
N ARG A 31 -20.07 -7.31 3.01
CA ARG A 31 -20.67 -7.76 4.28
C ARG A 31 -20.53 -9.27 4.48
N GLU A 32 -20.78 -10.06 3.43
CA GLU A 32 -20.61 -11.51 3.47
C GLU A 32 -19.14 -11.89 3.73
N LEU A 33 -18.18 -11.17 3.13
CA LEU A 33 -16.74 -11.37 3.40
C LEU A 33 -16.37 -11.05 4.86
N ILE A 34 -16.97 -10.01 5.47
CA ILE A 34 -16.76 -9.69 6.88
C ILE A 34 -17.30 -10.82 7.79
N GLU A 35 -18.48 -11.35 7.48
CA GLU A 35 -19.08 -12.48 8.23
C GLU A 35 -18.20 -13.75 8.11
N LEU A 36 -17.68 -14.03 6.92
CA LEU A 36 -16.76 -15.15 6.71
C LEU A 36 -15.43 -14.98 7.47
N MET A 37 -14.88 -13.77 7.51
CA MET A 37 -13.69 -13.48 8.32
C MET A 37 -13.94 -13.72 9.81
N GLU A 38 -15.16 -13.48 10.29
CA GLU A 38 -15.53 -13.76 11.67
C GLU A 38 -15.75 -15.24 11.95
N GLU A 39 -16.45 -15.95 11.07
CA GLU A 39 -16.70 -17.39 11.20
C GLU A 39 -15.40 -18.20 11.14
N LYS A 40 -14.46 -17.80 10.29
CA LYS A 40 -13.19 -18.50 10.06
C LYS A 40 -12.02 -17.96 10.89
N ASP A 41 -12.27 -17.00 11.77
CA ASP A 41 -11.26 -16.33 12.60
C ASP A 41 -10.04 -15.81 11.79
N LEU A 42 -10.33 -15.14 10.68
CA LEU A 42 -9.30 -14.60 9.78
C LEU A 42 -8.96 -13.15 10.16
N ALA A 43 -7.66 -12.86 10.27
CA ALA A 43 -7.17 -11.51 10.52
C ALA A 43 -7.10 -10.64 9.25
N ASN A 44 -6.84 -11.24 8.08
CA ASN A 44 -6.69 -10.56 6.80
C ASN A 44 -7.38 -11.34 5.67
N LEU A 45 -8.00 -10.64 4.74
CA LEU A 45 -8.62 -11.21 3.54
C LEU A 45 -8.41 -10.29 2.34
N GLU A 46 -7.86 -10.83 1.26
CA GLU A 46 -7.62 -10.11 0.00
C GLU A 46 -8.32 -10.84 -1.14
N LEU A 47 -9.05 -10.09 -1.97
CA LEU A 47 -9.75 -10.61 -3.14
C LEU A 47 -9.57 -9.64 -4.30
N GLY A 48 -9.05 -10.13 -5.42
CA GLY A 48 -8.79 -9.31 -6.60
C GLY A 48 -9.02 -10.02 -7.92
N ASN A 49 -9.59 -9.29 -8.88
CA ASN A 49 -9.59 -9.58 -10.32
C ASN A 49 -8.88 -8.41 -11.05
N ASP A 50 -8.57 -8.56 -12.34
CA ASP A 50 -7.76 -7.59 -13.11
C ASP A 50 -8.22 -6.12 -13.01
N ASP A 51 -9.52 -5.86 -12.79
CA ASP A 51 -10.11 -4.52 -12.70
C ASP A 51 -10.67 -4.15 -11.30
N SER A 52 -10.54 -5.00 -10.28
CA SER A 52 -11.23 -4.80 -8.99
C SER A 52 -10.54 -5.51 -7.83
N TYR A 53 -10.20 -4.77 -6.76
CA TYR A 53 -9.44 -5.27 -5.61
C TYR A 53 -10.10 -4.88 -4.28
N VAL A 54 -10.18 -5.82 -3.34
CA VAL A 54 -10.66 -5.62 -1.96
C VAL A 54 -9.65 -6.19 -0.98
N HIS A 55 -9.26 -5.39 0.01
CA HIS A 55 -8.48 -5.83 1.15
C HIS A 55 -9.25 -5.50 2.44
N LEU A 56 -9.51 -6.52 3.26
CA LEU A 56 -10.12 -6.40 4.57
C LEU A 56 -9.12 -6.84 5.64
N THR A 57 -9.01 -6.05 6.71
CA THR A 57 -8.21 -6.37 7.89
C THR A 57 -9.09 -6.29 9.14
N ARG A 58 -9.08 -7.34 9.95
CA ARG A 58 -9.72 -7.36 11.27
C ARG A 58 -8.71 -6.92 12.32
N ASN A 59 -8.99 -5.82 13.00
CA ASN A 59 -8.22 -5.41 14.17
C ASN A 59 -8.48 -6.39 15.34
N VAL A 60 -7.68 -7.44 15.43
CA VAL A 60 -7.63 -8.30 16.60
C VAL A 60 -6.81 -7.61 17.68
N ALA A 61 -7.50 -7.06 18.68
CA ALA A 61 -6.86 -6.60 19.90
C ALA A 61 -6.26 -7.81 20.62
N VAL A 62 -4.94 -7.94 20.60
CA VAL A 62 -4.22 -8.95 21.40
C VAL A 62 -4.44 -8.58 22.86
N GLN A 63 -5.38 -9.26 23.52
CA GLN A 63 -5.52 -9.14 24.96
C GLN A 63 -4.34 -9.83 25.61
N THR A 64 -3.40 -9.02 26.12
CA THR A 64 -2.33 -9.50 26.98
C THR A 64 -2.96 -10.02 28.26
N VAL A 65 -2.97 -11.35 28.42
CA VAL A 65 -3.37 -11.98 29.67
C VAL A 65 -2.37 -11.58 30.75
N ALA A 66 -2.77 -10.65 31.61
CA ALA A 66 -1.98 -10.24 32.77
C ALA A 66 -1.95 -11.40 33.78
N MET A 67 -0.81 -12.10 33.87
CA MET A 67 -0.54 -13.01 34.97
C MET A 67 -0.44 -12.21 36.28
N PRO A 68 -1.07 -12.66 37.38
CA PRO A 68 -0.95 -11.98 38.67
C PRO A 68 0.50 -12.07 39.17
N GLN A 69 1.17 -10.90 39.26
CA GLN A 69 2.48 -10.78 39.88
C GLN A 69 2.36 -11.04 41.39
N MET A 70 2.90 -12.19 41.82
CA MET A 70 3.17 -12.42 43.23
C MET A 70 4.30 -11.50 43.69
N SER A 71 4.01 -10.63 44.65
CA SER A 71 4.96 -9.68 45.20
C SER A 71 6.02 -10.43 46.03
N ALA A 72 7.28 -10.39 45.58
CA ALA A 72 8.44 -10.79 46.37
C ALA A 72 9.40 -9.60 46.52
N PRO A 73 10.19 -9.51 47.61
CA PRO A 73 10.90 -8.29 47.98
C PRO A 73 12.01 -7.94 46.99
N ALA A 74 12.23 -6.64 46.82
CA ALA A 74 13.11 -6.04 45.83
C ALA A 74 14.57 -6.53 45.92
N SER A 75 15.06 -7.07 44.80
CA SER A 75 16.47 -7.18 44.49
C SER A 75 16.75 -6.28 43.28
N THR A 76 17.73 -5.37 43.42
CA THR A 76 18.15 -4.43 42.39
C THR A 76 18.73 -5.16 41.18
N ALA A 77 17.96 -5.28 40.11
CA ALA A 77 18.41 -5.76 38.80
C ALA A 77 18.49 -4.59 37.80
N PRO A 78 19.40 -4.62 36.82
CA PRO A 78 19.60 -3.52 35.89
C PRO A 78 18.38 -3.36 34.99
N THR A 79 17.92 -2.12 34.82
CA THR A 79 16.89 -1.73 33.85
C THR A 79 17.30 -2.17 32.44
N ALA A 80 16.58 -3.15 31.88
CA ALA A 80 16.63 -3.44 30.46
C ALA A 80 16.19 -2.19 29.66
N PRO A 81 16.88 -1.82 28.57
CA PRO A 81 16.49 -0.67 27.78
C PRO A 81 15.12 -0.92 27.15
N THR A 82 14.19 -0.01 27.40
CA THR A 82 12.90 0.07 26.71
C THR A 82 13.16 0.15 25.21
N PRO A 83 12.50 -0.66 24.35
CA PRO A 83 12.60 -0.50 22.91
C PRO A 83 12.19 0.92 22.54
N LYS A 84 13.15 1.72 22.04
CA LYS A 84 12.82 3.04 21.49
C LYS A 84 11.95 2.80 20.27
N THR A 85 10.69 3.25 20.34
CA THR A 85 9.86 3.34 19.14
C THR A 85 10.62 4.17 18.11
N PRO A 86 10.88 3.65 16.91
CA PRO A 86 11.67 4.39 15.94
C PRO A 86 10.87 5.64 15.54
N SER A 87 11.43 6.80 15.85
CA SER A 87 10.89 8.14 15.55
C SER A 87 11.28 8.58 14.13
N GLY A 88 10.78 9.72 13.67
CA GLY A 88 11.13 10.28 12.36
C GLY A 88 10.05 10.10 11.31
N LYS A 89 10.05 10.99 10.31
CA LYS A 89 9.11 10.92 9.18
C LYS A 89 9.55 9.80 8.24
N VAL A 90 8.62 9.24 7.48
CA VAL A 90 8.89 8.16 6.53
C VAL A 90 8.44 8.52 5.13
N GLU A 91 9.22 8.09 4.14
CA GLU A 91 8.77 7.98 2.75
C GLU A 91 8.14 6.60 2.56
N THR A 92 6.96 6.56 1.96
CA THR A 92 6.22 5.31 1.74
C THR A 92 6.10 5.00 0.26
N SER A 93 5.96 3.73 -0.08
CA SER A 93 5.68 3.34 -1.47
C SER A 93 4.29 3.85 -1.91
N PRO A 94 4.19 4.62 -3.01
CA PRO A 94 2.92 5.10 -3.53
C PRO A 94 2.15 4.03 -4.34
N MET A 95 2.71 2.83 -4.52
CA MET A 95 2.13 1.75 -5.33
C MET A 95 2.58 0.36 -4.86
N VAL A 96 2.05 -0.69 -5.48
CA VAL A 96 2.58 -2.05 -5.33
C VAL A 96 3.62 -2.29 -6.41
N GLY A 97 4.77 -2.88 -6.06
CA GLY A 97 5.82 -3.15 -7.03
C GLY A 97 7.08 -3.76 -6.42
N VAL A 98 8.18 -3.73 -7.17
CA VAL A 98 9.51 -4.19 -6.72
C VAL A 98 10.40 -2.97 -6.52
N PHE A 99 10.98 -2.82 -5.32
CA PHE A 99 11.89 -1.72 -5.03
C PHE A 99 13.31 -2.01 -5.53
N TYR A 100 13.92 -1.04 -6.21
CA TYR A 100 15.34 -1.08 -6.55
C TYR A 100 16.06 0.14 -5.97
N SER A 101 17.21 -0.12 -5.34
CA SER A 101 18.01 0.93 -4.72
C SER A 101 18.90 1.67 -5.71
N ALA A 102 19.06 1.18 -6.94
CA ALA A 102 19.97 1.69 -7.96
C ALA A 102 19.32 1.60 -9.37
N PRO A 103 19.76 2.42 -10.34
CA PRO A 103 19.20 2.41 -11.70
C PRO A 103 19.50 1.12 -12.47
N SER A 104 20.62 0.46 -12.17
CA SER A 104 21.00 -0.86 -12.70
C SER A 104 21.74 -1.67 -11.63
N PRO A 105 21.91 -3.01 -11.77
CA PRO A 105 22.57 -3.86 -10.77
C PRO A 105 24.02 -3.50 -10.44
N ASN A 106 24.73 -2.82 -11.35
CA ASN A 106 26.13 -2.44 -11.18
C ASN A 106 26.31 -0.96 -10.85
N ASP A 107 25.22 -0.18 -10.81
CA ASP A 107 25.26 1.24 -10.51
C ASP A 107 25.24 1.47 -8.99
N PRO A 108 25.78 2.60 -8.51
CA PRO A 108 25.66 2.96 -7.10
C PRO A 108 24.18 3.17 -6.71
N PRO A 109 23.82 2.93 -5.43
CA PRO A 109 22.50 3.28 -4.94
C PRO A 109 22.21 4.77 -5.12
N PHE A 110 20.95 5.11 -5.40
CA PHE A 110 20.49 6.51 -5.46
C PHE A 110 20.81 7.26 -4.17
N VAL A 111 20.64 6.58 -3.03
CA VAL A 111 20.87 7.15 -1.71
C VAL A 111 21.51 6.17 -0.72
N LYS A 112 22.14 6.71 0.33
CA LYS A 112 22.78 5.94 1.42
C LYS A 112 22.37 6.48 2.79
N VAL A 113 22.40 5.62 3.81
CA VAL A 113 22.21 6.05 5.21
C VAL A 113 23.22 7.14 5.57
N GLY A 114 22.74 8.18 6.23
CA GLY A 114 23.51 9.38 6.59
C GLY A 114 23.58 10.45 5.50
N GLN A 115 23.13 10.17 4.28
CA GLN A 115 23.06 11.16 3.21
C GLN A 115 21.96 12.19 3.47
N LYS A 116 22.26 13.45 3.17
CA LYS A 116 21.27 14.53 3.10
C LYS A 116 20.61 14.52 1.73
N VAL A 117 19.29 14.62 1.70
CA VAL A 117 18.46 14.71 0.49
C VAL A 117 17.52 15.91 0.56
N GLU A 118 17.10 16.39 -0.60
CA GLU A 118 16.11 17.46 -0.77
C GLU A 118 14.81 16.91 -1.34
N ALA A 119 13.69 17.62 -1.13
CA ALA A 119 12.44 17.26 -1.76
C ALA A 119 12.59 17.23 -3.30
N GLY A 120 12.13 16.14 -3.93
CA GLY A 120 12.31 15.85 -5.35
C GLY A 120 13.53 15.00 -5.67
N ASP A 121 14.47 14.79 -4.74
CA ASP A 121 15.58 13.87 -4.97
C ASP A 121 15.06 12.44 -5.16
N GLN A 122 15.62 11.73 -6.13
CA GLN A 122 15.30 10.33 -6.36
C GLN A 122 15.92 9.45 -5.27
N LEU A 123 15.08 8.67 -4.63
CA LEU A 123 15.42 7.77 -3.52
C LEU A 123 15.55 6.31 -3.97
N GLY A 124 14.88 5.94 -5.05
CA GLY A 124 14.81 4.58 -5.58
C GLY A 124 13.97 4.47 -6.84
N ILE A 125 13.72 3.24 -7.25
CA ILE A 125 12.76 2.89 -8.30
C ILE A 125 11.76 1.89 -7.72
N ILE A 126 10.50 2.00 -8.13
CA ILE A 126 9.49 0.98 -7.91
C ILE A 126 9.04 0.48 -9.28
N GLU A 127 9.35 -0.77 -9.58
CA GLU A 127 8.91 -1.43 -10.80
C GLU A 127 7.51 -1.97 -10.61
N ALA A 128 6.58 -1.52 -11.46
CA ALA A 128 5.23 -2.04 -11.55
C ALA A 128 4.91 -2.32 -13.02
N MET A 129 4.57 -3.58 -13.34
CA MET A 129 4.21 -4.00 -14.71
C MET A 129 5.26 -3.60 -15.78
N LYS A 130 6.55 -3.76 -15.49
CA LYS A 130 7.71 -3.36 -16.33
C LYS A 130 7.91 -1.85 -16.51
N ILE A 131 7.20 -1.02 -15.75
CA ILE A 131 7.40 0.43 -15.72
C ILE A 131 8.24 0.79 -14.50
N MET A 132 9.35 1.49 -14.73
CA MET A 132 10.30 1.91 -13.70
C MET A 132 9.91 3.28 -13.17
N ASN A 133 9.16 3.33 -12.06
CA ASN A 133 8.68 4.59 -11.49
C ASN A 133 9.68 5.11 -10.45
N PRO A 134 10.18 6.35 -10.58
CA PRO A 134 11.01 6.95 -9.54
C PRO A 134 10.25 7.05 -8.22
N LEU A 135 10.90 6.66 -7.12
CA LEU A 135 10.49 7.06 -5.79
C LEU A 135 11.22 8.35 -5.45
N GLU A 136 10.50 9.44 -5.26
CA GLU A 136 11.07 10.76 -4.96
C GLU A 136 10.84 11.15 -3.50
N ALA A 137 11.76 11.92 -2.94
CA ALA A 137 11.63 12.47 -1.61
C ALA A 137 10.51 13.51 -1.57
N THR A 138 9.52 13.34 -0.70
CA THR A 138 8.46 14.34 -0.49
C THR A 138 8.91 15.49 0.42
N GLN A 139 10.11 15.37 1.00
CA GLN A 139 10.68 16.33 1.95
C GLN A 139 12.20 16.27 1.97
N SER A 140 12.82 17.35 2.44
CA SER A 140 14.27 17.38 2.70
C SER A 140 14.59 16.77 4.07
N GLY A 141 15.72 16.08 4.19
CA GLY A 141 16.13 15.45 5.44
C GLY A 141 17.46 14.70 5.36
N ILE A 142 17.80 13.99 6.43
CA ILE A 142 18.93 13.05 6.45
C ILE A 142 18.37 11.64 6.57
N ILE A 143 18.80 10.74 5.69
CA ILE A 143 18.38 9.34 5.71
C ILE A 143 18.92 8.68 6.97
N GLU A 144 18.02 8.24 7.83
CA GLU A 144 18.34 7.45 9.02
C GLU A 144 18.43 5.97 8.69
N GLU A 145 17.48 5.48 7.89
CA GLU A 145 17.33 4.05 7.61
C GLU A 145 16.65 3.83 6.26
N ILE A 146 17.06 2.77 5.55
CA ILE A 146 16.36 2.23 4.40
C ILE A 146 15.68 0.94 4.89
N LEU A 147 14.36 0.94 4.87
CA LEU A 147 13.49 -0.02 5.56
C LEU A 147 13.15 -1.27 4.72
N VAL A 148 13.58 -1.28 3.46
CA VAL A 148 13.38 -2.37 2.51
C VAL A 148 14.70 -2.70 1.82
N SER A 149 14.86 -3.96 1.38
CA SER A 149 16.04 -4.39 0.65
C SER A 149 15.86 -4.17 -0.86
N ASN A 150 16.98 -4.13 -1.58
CA ASN A 150 16.94 -4.12 -3.04
C ASN A 150 16.26 -5.41 -3.56
N ALA A 151 15.38 -5.25 -4.54
CA ALA A 151 14.51 -6.27 -5.13
C ALA A 151 13.39 -6.81 -4.22
N ASP A 152 13.10 -6.15 -3.10
CA ASP A 152 11.95 -6.50 -2.27
C ASP A 152 10.63 -6.06 -2.92
N VAL A 153 9.59 -6.85 -2.71
CA VAL A 153 8.22 -6.47 -3.03
C VAL A 153 7.72 -5.46 -2.00
N VAL A 154 7.20 -4.34 -2.48
CA VAL A 154 6.63 -3.27 -1.65
C VAL A 154 5.14 -3.09 -1.93
N GLN A 155 4.38 -2.74 -0.90
CA GLN A 155 2.94 -2.48 -0.97
C GLN A 155 2.62 -0.99 -0.86
N PHE A 156 1.40 -0.59 -1.27
CA PHE A 156 0.94 0.78 -1.08
C PHE A 156 1.01 1.19 0.40
N GLY A 157 1.61 2.35 0.67
CA GLY A 157 1.78 2.89 2.02
C GLY A 157 2.87 2.21 2.85
N GLN A 158 3.56 1.19 2.33
CA GLN A 158 4.66 0.55 3.04
C GLN A 158 5.82 1.54 3.21
N PRO A 159 6.35 1.73 4.44
CA PRO A 159 7.53 2.55 4.66
C PRO A 159 8.77 2.01 3.92
N VAL A 160 9.47 2.89 3.21
CA VAL A 160 10.66 2.57 2.41
C VAL A 160 11.90 3.23 3.00
N ILE A 161 11.81 4.52 3.37
CA ILE A 161 12.91 5.30 3.94
C ILE A 161 12.44 6.02 5.19
N ARG A 162 13.30 6.08 6.20
CA ARG A 162 13.13 6.87 7.41
C ARG A 162 14.10 8.04 7.41
N TYR A 163 13.60 9.23 7.68
CA TYR A 163 14.40 10.42 7.93
C TYR A 163 14.68 10.56 9.42
N LYS A 164 15.87 11.09 9.77
CA LYS A 164 16.19 11.45 11.15
C LYS A 164 15.13 12.39 11.72
N ALA A 165 14.72 12.12 12.96
CA ALA A 165 13.77 12.94 13.73
C ALA A 165 14.32 14.33 14.06
#